data_AF-A0AA38MMY4-F1
#
_entry.id   AF-A0AA38MMY4-F1
#
_cell.length_a   1.000
_cell.length_b   1.000
_cell.length_c   1.000
_cell.angle_alpha   90.00
_cell.angle_beta   90.00
_cell.angle_gamma   90.00
#
_symmetry.space_group_name_H-M   'P 1'
#
loop_
_entity.id
_entity.type
_entity.pdbx_description
1 polymer ?
#
loop_
_entity_poly.entity_id
_entity_poly.type
_entity_poly.pdbx_seq_one_letter_code
_entity_poly.pdbx_strand_id
1 'polypeptide(L)'
;MKVHLAVQIFSTSVTASLRYLATHGYDGVSYFKECLATVRYLETMFKFFKLHDVSNKSQHVRQHDHDVAPYTNTSDDRLLWLDQEFPLYIKGIQEKSQAMGMRGLTKETAEAFLFTSKSTHLCIKYLISELNFFYVLTREFSSDAIESSFANVRLRGGSNDVTDCKAAEHALRQILKSGIIKNVNSSNIASDCSYISFVTPHPDQNSVDSTIVITLDDSTLIKLEKL
;
A
#
# COMPACT_ATOMS: atom_id res chain seq x y z
N MET A 1 -13.58 -7.37 -2.72
CA MET A 1 -12.72 -6.79 -3.79
C MET A 1 -11.43 -7.60 -3.84
N LYS A 2 -10.91 -7.98 -5.02
CA LYS A 2 -9.72 -8.86 -5.15
C LYS A 2 -8.55 -8.08 -5.74
N VAL A 3 -7.71 -7.48 -4.89
CA VAL A 3 -6.53 -6.69 -5.31
C VAL A 3 -5.52 -7.57 -6.06
N HIS A 4 -5.36 -8.82 -5.65
CA HIS A 4 -4.47 -9.79 -6.30
C HIS A 4 -4.71 -9.93 -7.81
N LEU A 5 -5.98 -9.94 -8.25
CA LEU A 5 -6.31 -10.05 -9.68
C LEU A 5 -5.86 -8.81 -10.46
N ALA A 6 -5.99 -7.63 -9.86
CA ALA A 6 -5.50 -6.40 -10.47
C ALA A 6 -3.97 -6.42 -10.59
N VAL A 7 -3.26 -6.81 -9.52
CA VAL A 7 -1.80 -6.92 -9.50
C VAL A 7 -1.29 -7.89 -10.57
N GLN A 8 -1.97 -9.02 -10.79
CA GLN A 8 -1.60 -10.00 -11.81
C GLN A 8 -1.59 -9.43 -13.24
N ILE A 9 -2.49 -8.49 -13.55
CA ILE A 9 -2.54 -7.82 -14.87
C ILE A 9 -1.25 -7.02 -15.13
N PHE A 10 -0.67 -6.44 -14.08
CA PHE A 10 0.54 -5.62 -14.15
C PHE A 10 1.85 -6.43 -14.02
N SER A 11 1.75 -7.76 -13.90
CA SER A 11 2.91 -8.61 -13.62
C SER A 11 3.95 -8.62 -14.75
N THR A 12 5.19 -8.90 -14.38
CA THR A 12 6.33 -9.00 -15.30
C THR A 12 6.12 -10.06 -16.39
N SER A 13 5.41 -11.15 -16.08
CA SER A 13 5.11 -12.18 -17.09
C SER A 13 4.16 -11.66 -18.17
N VAL A 14 3.17 -10.85 -17.82
CA VAL A 14 2.25 -10.21 -18.77
C VAL A 14 3.01 -9.22 -19.65
N THR A 15 3.81 -8.34 -19.05
CA THR A 15 4.57 -7.33 -19.83
C THR A 15 5.64 -7.96 -20.72
N ALA A 16 6.32 -9.00 -20.25
CA ALA A 16 7.27 -9.79 -21.06
C ALA A 16 6.58 -10.50 -22.22
N SER A 17 5.41 -11.09 -21.99
CA SER A 17 4.63 -11.75 -23.05
C SER A 17 4.18 -10.76 -24.13
N LEU A 18 3.70 -9.58 -23.72
CA LEU A 18 3.32 -8.50 -24.63
C LEU A 18 4.52 -8.00 -25.46
N ARG A 19 5.68 -7.79 -24.83
CA ARG A 19 6.92 -7.44 -25.55
C ARG A 19 7.31 -8.51 -26.56
N TYR A 20 7.23 -9.78 -26.16
CA TYR A 20 7.54 -10.90 -27.04
C TYR A 20 6.63 -10.92 -28.27
N LEU A 21 5.32 -10.76 -28.07
CA LEU A 21 4.33 -10.72 -29.16
C LEU A 21 4.49 -9.50 -30.06
N ALA A 22 4.86 -8.35 -29.53
CA ALA A 22 5.14 -7.16 -30.34
C ALA A 22 6.29 -7.39 -31.34
N THR A 23 7.31 -8.16 -30.94
CA THR A 23 8.50 -8.42 -31.76
C THR A 23 8.37 -9.67 -32.63
N HIS A 24 7.73 -10.73 -32.15
CA HIS A 24 7.73 -12.06 -32.77
C HIS A 24 6.32 -12.55 -33.18
N GLY A 25 5.31 -11.68 -33.11
CA GLY A 25 3.95 -12.04 -33.50
C GLY A 25 3.85 -12.42 -34.98
N TYR A 26 3.25 -13.58 -35.26
CA TYR A 26 2.86 -14.01 -36.61
C TYR A 26 1.61 -13.24 -37.09
N ASP A 27 1.22 -13.41 -38.36
CA ASP A 27 0.16 -12.59 -38.99
C ASP A 27 -1.19 -12.57 -38.23
N GLY A 28 -1.50 -13.62 -37.45
CA GLY A 28 -2.70 -13.71 -36.61
C GLY A 28 -2.67 -12.92 -35.29
N VAL A 29 -1.55 -12.30 -34.93
CA VAL A 29 -1.34 -11.50 -33.71
C VAL A 29 -0.73 -10.12 -33.99
N SER A 30 -0.90 -9.63 -35.23
CA SER A 30 -0.36 -8.35 -35.70
C SER A 30 -0.81 -7.11 -34.92
N TYR A 31 -1.94 -7.20 -34.20
CA TYR A 31 -2.46 -6.13 -33.34
C TYR A 31 -1.60 -5.86 -32.08
N PHE A 32 -0.66 -6.75 -31.74
CA PHE A 32 0.29 -6.51 -30.64
C PHE A 32 1.52 -5.68 -31.03
N LYS A 33 1.74 -5.39 -32.33
CA LYS A 33 2.93 -4.64 -32.78
C LYS A 33 3.06 -3.26 -32.10
N GLU A 34 1.94 -2.61 -31.84
CA GLU A 34 1.89 -1.27 -31.22
C GLU A 34 1.65 -1.32 -29.70
N CYS A 35 1.78 -2.48 -29.05
CA CYS A 35 1.44 -2.61 -27.62
C CYS A 35 2.52 -2.08 -26.66
N LEU A 36 3.65 -1.56 -27.17
CA LEU A 36 4.76 -1.10 -26.33
C LEU A 36 4.37 0.07 -25.42
N ALA A 37 3.44 0.92 -25.85
CA ALA A 37 2.88 1.97 -25.01
C ALA A 37 2.11 1.37 -23.80
N THR A 38 1.33 0.32 -24.03
CA THR A 38 0.63 -0.43 -22.98
C THR A 38 1.62 -1.10 -22.03
N VAL A 39 2.66 -1.73 -22.56
CA VAL A 39 3.74 -2.33 -21.75
C VAL A 39 4.37 -1.30 -20.82
N ARG A 40 4.74 -0.12 -21.34
CA ARG A 40 5.31 0.96 -20.52
C ARG A 40 4.35 1.40 -19.43
N TYR A 41 3.07 1.52 -19.74
CA TYR A 41 2.04 1.86 -18.75
C TYR A 41 1.97 0.79 -17.65
N LEU A 42 1.88 -0.48 -18.03
CA LEU A 42 1.78 -1.58 -17.07
C LEU A 42 2.99 -1.63 -16.14
N GLU A 43 4.21 -1.52 -16.69
CA GLU A 43 5.45 -1.52 -15.90
C GLU A 43 5.55 -0.29 -14.97
N THR A 44 5.13 0.87 -15.44
CA THR A 44 5.15 2.12 -14.63
C THR A 44 4.20 2.01 -13.44
N MET A 45 2.98 1.51 -13.66
CA MET A 45 2.01 1.30 -12.59
C MET A 45 2.45 0.17 -11.65
N PHE A 46 3.05 -0.89 -12.18
CA PHE A 46 3.56 -1.98 -11.35
C PHE A 46 4.72 -1.53 -10.47
N LYS A 47 5.66 -0.74 -11.02
CA LYS A 47 6.74 -0.12 -10.24
C LYS A 47 6.16 0.73 -9.12
N PHE A 48 5.20 1.61 -9.43
CA PHE A 48 4.52 2.40 -8.40
C PHE A 48 3.94 1.52 -7.28
N PHE A 49 3.24 0.43 -7.63
CA PHE A 49 2.73 -0.53 -6.64
C PHE A 49 3.85 -1.15 -5.79
N LYS A 50 4.92 -1.68 -6.40
CA LYS A 50 6.05 -2.30 -5.69
C LYS A 50 6.70 -1.34 -4.68
N LEU A 51 6.89 -0.08 -5.07
CA LEU A 51 7.50 0.94 -4.19
C LEU A 51 6.64 1.25 -2.96
N HIS A 52 5.32 1.04 -3.02
CA HIS A 52 4.40 1.22 -1.89
C HIS A 52 4.10 -0.07 -1.12
N ASP A 53 4.63 -1.21 -1.59
CA ASP A 53 4.35 -2.54 -1.02
C ASP A 53 5.61 -3.23 -0.47
N VAL A 54 6.63 -2.43 -0.13
CA VAL A 54 7.89 -2.92 0.48
C VAL A 54 7.60 -3.41 1.89
N SER A 55 7.81 -4.72 2.10
CA SER A 55 7.21 -5.41 3.24
C SER A 55 8.19 -5.99 4.25
N ASN A 56 9.38 -6.33 3.79
CA ASN A 56 10.39 -6.95 4.65
C ASN A 56 11.78 -6.70 4.08
N LYS A 57 12.79 -7.08 4.86
CA LYS A 57 14.19 -6.81 4.57
C LYS A 57 14.82 -7.77 3.54
N SER A 58 14.18 -8.89 3.21
CA SER A 58 14.79 -9.98 2.43
C SER A 58 14.10 -10.26 1.10
N GLN A 59 12.93 -9.68 0.83
CA GLN A 59 12.16 -9.89 -0.39
C GLN A 59 12.97 -9.54 -1.64
N HIS A 60 13.64 -8.39 -1.63
CA HIS A 60 14.49 -7.93 -2.73
C HIS A 60 15.63 -8.89 -3.05
N VAL A 61 16.20 -9.55 -2.05
CA VAL A 61 17.28 -10.55 -2.23
C VAL A 61 16.71 -11.78 -2.93
N ARG A 62 15.57 -12.29 -2.46
CA ARG A 62 14.93 -13.49 -3.02
C ARG A 62 14.40 -13.29 -4.43
N GLN A 63 13.83 -12.11 -4.70
CA GLN A 63 13.22 -11.76 -5.98
C GLN A 63 14.22 -11.15 -6.95
N HIS A 64 15.45 -10.84 -6.50
CA HIS A 64 16.44 -10.08 -7.25
C HIS A 64 15.86 -8.77 -7.82
N ASP A 65 15.04 -8.08 -7.01
CA ASP A 65 14.31 -6.87 -7.42
C ASP A 65 14.58 -5.73 -6.45
N HIS A 66 15.30 -4.71 -6.92
CA HIS A 66 15.66 -3.54 -6.14
C HIS A 66 14.44 -2.70 -5.73
N ASP A 67 13.35 -2.72 -6.50
CA ASP A 67 12.18 -1.89 -6.20
C ASP A 67 11.49 -2.31 -4.90
N VAL A 68 11.65 -3.57 -4.47
CA VAL A 68 11.06 -4.10 -3.23
C VAL A 68 12.04 -4.12 -2.05
N ALA A 69 13.16 -3.38 -2.14
CA ALA A 69 14.13 -3.25 -1.05
C ALA A 69 13.66 -2.23 0.01
N PRO A 70 13.99 -2.41 1.31
CA PRO A 70 13.79 -1.36 2.31
C PRO A 70 14.48 -0.05 1.91
N TYR A 71 13.86 1.09 2.25
CA TYR A 71 14.50 2.39 2.05
C TYR A 71 15.47 2.66 3.20
N THR A 72 16.74 2.86 2.91
CA THR A 72 17.78 3.10 3.92
C THR A 72 18.52 4.42 3.74
N ASN A 73 18.29 5.10 2.62
CA ASN A 73 18.97 6.34 2.25
C ASN A 73 17.98 7.33 1.62
N THR A 74 18.15 8.62 1.91
CA THR A 74 17.36 9.72 1.32
C THR A 74 17.75 10.02 -0.14
N SER A 75 18.91 9.57 -0.59
CA SER A 75 19.38 9.66 -1.98
C SER A 75 19.03 8.44 -2.84
N ASP A 76 18.11 7.59 -2.39
CA ASP A 76 17.66 6.42 -3.15
C ASP A 76 16.96 6.86 -4.46
N ASP A 77 17.41 6.34 -5.61
CA ASP A 77 16.85 6.67 -6.93
C ASP A 77 15.34 6.41 -7.02
N ARG A 78 14.82 5.45 -6.24
CA ARG A 78 13.38 5.17 -6.18
C ARG A 78 12.60 6.33 -5.56
N LEU A 79 13.20 7.06 -4.62
CA LEU A 79 12.61 8.27 -4.05
C LEU A 79 12.62 9.41 -5.06
N LEU A 80 13.66 9.53 -5.88
CA LEU A 80 13.71 10.50 -6.97
C LEU A 80 12.63 10.21 -8.01
N TRP A 81 12.46 8.93 -8.36
CA TRP A 81 11.44 8.47 -9.28
C TRP A 81 10.01 8.79 -8.79
N LEU A 82 9.73 8.60 -7.50
CA LEU A 82 8.45 8.98 -6.88
C LEU A 82 8.24 10.50 -6.85
N ASP A 83 9.29 11.29 -6.68
CA ASP A 83 9.16 12.74 -6.57
C ASP A 83 8.99 13.44 -7.92
N GLN A 84 9.67 12.92 -8.95
CA GLN A 84 9.83 13.61 -10.22
C GLN A 84 9.23 12.83 -11.38
N GLU A 85 9.73 11.63 -11.64
CA GLU A 85 9.42 10.89 -12.87
C GLU A 85 7.97 10.42 -12.93
N PHE A 86 7.46 9.80 -11.85
CA PHE A 86 6.09 9.30 -11.82
C PHE A 86 5.05 10.43 -11.88
N PRO A 87 5.18 11.53 -11.10
CA PRO A 87 4.29 12.68 -11.22
C PRO A 87 4.26 13.29 -12.63
N LEU A 88 5.42 13.42 -13.27
CA LEU A 88 5.52 13.90 -14.66
C LEU A 88 4.81 12.95 -15.63
N TYR A 89 4.96 11.64 -15.43
CA TYR A 89 4.29 10.63 -16.25
C TYR A 89 2.76 10.72 -16.15
N ILE A 90 2.21 10.82 -14.93
CA ILE A 90 0.76 10.94 -14.71
C ILE A 90 0.20 12.22 -15.32
N LYS A 91 0.89 13.36 -15.15
CA LYS A 91 0.50 14.62 -15.80
C LYS A 91 0.52 14.50 -17.32
N GLY A 92 1.56 13.88 -17.88
CA GLY A 92 1.66 13.63 -19.32
C GLY A 92 0.53 12.75 -19.87
N ILE A 93 0.05 11.76 -19.11
CA ILE A 93 -1.15 10.98 -19.48
C ILE A 93 -2.39 11.88 -19.55
N GLN A 94 -2.61 12.73 -18.55
CA GLN A 94 -3.76 13.64 -18.49
C GLN A 94 -3.75 14.62 -19.66
N GLU A 95 -2.63 15.31 -19.87
CA GLU A 95 -2.45 16.30 -20.94
C GLU A 95 -2.68 15.68 -22.32
N LYS A 96 -2.07 14.52 -22.60
CA LYS A 96 -2.24 13.83 -23.89
C LYS A 96 -3.66 13.32 -24.09
N SER A 97 -4.30 12.79 -23.05
CA SER A 97 -5.67 12.32 -23.13
C SER A 97 -6.61 13.47 -23.47
N GLN A 98 -6.46 14.61 -22.79
CA GLN A 98 -7.23 15.82 -23.06
C GLN A 98 -7.01 16.34 -24.49
N ALA A 99 -5.76 16.41 -24.95
CA ALA A 99 -5.44 16.86 -26.30
C ALA A 99 -6.06 15.98 -27.40
N MET A 100 -6.24 14.69 -27.11
CA MET A 100 -6.87 13.71 -28.02
C MET A 100 -8.40 13.62 -27.87
N GLY A 101 -9.01 14.43 -26.99
CA GLY A 101 -10.44 14.33 -26.66
C GLY A 101 -10.83 13.01 -25.97
N MET A 102 -9.85 12.29 -25.41
CA MET A 102 -10.04 11.02 -24.70
C MET A 102 -10.15 11.26 -23.19
N ARG A 103 -10.80 10.31 -22.50
CA ARG A 103 -10.82 10.31 -21.03
C ARG A 103 -9.53 9.65 -20.52
N GLY A 104 -8.73 10.41 -19.78
CA GLY A 104 -7.60 9.89 -19.01
C GLY A 104 -8.07 9.19 -17.72
N LEU A 105 -7.19 9.17 -16.71
CA LEU A 105 -7.62 8.81 -15.35
C LEU A 105 -8.65 9.83 -14.86
N THR A 106 -9.52 9.45 -13.93
CA THR A 106 -10.39 10.44 -13.27
C THR A 106 -9.54 11.48 -12.54
N LYS A 107 -10.11 12.66 -12.32
CA LYS A 107 -9.42 13.76 -11.63
C LYS A 107 -8.95 13.31 -10.25
N GLU A 108 -9.83 12.64 -9.52
CA GLU A 108 -9.58 12.14 -8.17
C GLU A 108 -8.44 11.12 -8.14
N THR A 109 -8.42 10.18 -9.11
CA THR A 109 -7.35 9.18 -9.20
C THR A 109 -6.01 9.81 -9.58
N ALA A 110 -6.00 10.77 -10.51
CA ALA A 110 -4.78 11.47 -10.88
C ALA A 110 -4.21 12.28 -9.70
N GLU A 111 -5.06 13.05 -9.01
CA GLU A 111 -4.68 13.81 -7.82
C GLU A 111 -4.18 12.90 -6.70
N ALA A 112 -4.86 11.79 -6.44
CA ALA A 112 -4.42 10.80 -5.46
C ALA A 112 -3.03 10.23 -5.80
N PHE A 113 -2.76 9.87 -7.06
CA PHE A 113 -1.42 9.40 -7.46
C PHE A 113 -0.34 10.44 -7.21
N LEU A 114 -0.58 11.71 -7.58
CA LEU A 114 0.38 12.79 -7.35
C LEU A 114 0.63 13.02 -5.86
N PHE A 115 -0.45 13.07 -5.07
CA PHE A 115 -0.38 13.28 -3.64
C PHE A 115 0.36 12.14 -2.94
N THR A 116 -0.04 10.88 -3.18
CA THR A 116 0.59 9.71 -2.58
C THR A 116 2.07 9.64 -2.92
N SER A 117 2.44 9.82 -4.19
CA SER A 117 3.84 9.77 -4.63
C SER A 117 4.70 10.80 -3.90
N LYS A 118 4.23 12.05 -3.82
CA LYS A 118 4.94 13.14 -3.14
C LYS A 118 4.98 12.94 -1.62
N SER A 119 3.86 12.52 -1.03
CA SER A 119 3.73 12.26 0.41
C SER A 119 4.67 11.14 0.85
N THR A 120 4.70 10.01 0.13
CA THR A 120 5.59 8.88 0.41
C THR A 120 7.05 9.30 0.30
N HIS A 121 7.44 10.04 -0.75
CA HIS A 121 8.79 10.59 -0.86
C HIS A 121 9.19 11.43 0.36
N LEU A 122 8.36 12.40 0.74
CA LEU A 122 8.65 13.31 1.85
C LEU A 122 8.68 12.59 3.20
N CYS A 123 7.73 11.67 3.43
CA CYS A 123 7.64 10.89 4.65
C CYS A 123 8.87 10.00 4.84
N ILE A 124 9.29 9.25 3.81
CA ILE A 124 10.48 8.40 3.90
C ILE A 124 11.73 9.26 4.20
N LYS A 125 11.88 10.40 3.52
CA LYS A 125 13.02 11.30 3.78
C LYS A 125 13.02 11.79 5.22
N TYR A 126 11.88 12.24 5.72
CA TYR A 126 11.74 12.70 7.10
C TYR A 126 12.08 11.61 8.13
N LEU A 127 11.55 10.39 7.94
CA LEU A 127 11.81 9.25 8.83
C LEU A 127 13.31 8.90 8.88
N ILE A 128 14.00 8.94 7.73
CA ILE A 128 15.42 8.60 7.65
C ILE A 128 16.31 9.75 8.13
N SER A 129 16.13 10.99 7.64
CA SER A 129 17.03 12.11 7.96
C SER A 129 16.78 12.74 9.32
N GLU A 130 15.52 12.94 9.69
CA GLU A 130 15.17 13.68 10.91
C GLU A 130 14.96 12.75 12.10
N LEU A 131 14.31 11.60 11.89
CA LEU A 131 14.02 10.64 12.96
C LEU A 131 15.06 9.51 13.07
N ASN A 132 16.06 9.47 12.20
CA ASN A 132 17.16 8.48 12.22
C ASN A 132 16.68 7.02 12.16
N PHE A 133 15.63 6.73 11.39
CA PHE A 133 15.20 5.36 11.16
C PHE A 133 16.25 4.63 10.31
N PHE A 134 16.66 3.43 10.75
CA PHE A 134 17.61 2.60 10.00
C PHE A 134 17.08 2.19 8.62
N TYR A 135 15.77 1.98 8.52
CA TYR A 135 15.09 1.69 7.27
C TYR A 135 13.60 2.01 7.37
N VAL A 136 12.94 2.14 6.22
CA VAL A 136 11.48 2.31 6.09
C VAL A 136 10.90 1.22 5.20
N LEU A 137 9.75 0.67 5.63
CA LEU A 137 8.94 -0.29 4.89
C LEU A 137 7.62 0.38 4.53
N THR A 138 7.34 0.54 3.24
CA THR A 138 6.18 1.31 2.76
C THR A 138 4.86 0.57 2.88
N ARG A 139 4.87 -0.75 3.07
CA ARG A 139 3.64 -1.52 3.35
C ARG A 139 2.91 -1.01 4.60
N GLU A 140 3.65 -0.49 5.58
CA GLU A 140 3.10 0.09 6.82
C GLU A 140 2.33 1.41 6.60
N PHE A 141 2.42 2.02 5.41
CA PHE A 141 1.64 3.22 5.07
C PHE A 141 0.26 2.89 4.49
N SER A 142 -0.03 1.61 4.25
CA SER A 142 -1.32 1.16 3.71
C SER A 142 -2.36 0.91 4.81
N SER A 143 -3.64 0.92 4.43
CA SER A 143 -4.74 0.54 5.32
C SER A 143 -4.96 -0.97 5.43
N ASP A 144 -4.11 -1.80 4.82
CA ASP A 144 -4.29 -3.25 4.74
C ASP A 144 -4.40 -3.92 6.12
N ALA A 145 -3.61 -3.44 7.10
CA ALA A 145 -3.69 -3.92 8.48
C ALA A 145 -5.06 -3.64 9.12
N ILE A 146 -5.66 -2.49 8.79
CA ILE A 146 -7.00 -2.11 9.25
C ILE A 146 -8.06 -2.97 8.54
N GLU A 147 -7.93 -3.20 7.23
CA GLU A 147 -8.83 -4.08 6.48
C GLU A 147 -8.79 -5.53 6.99
N SER A 148 -7.60 -6.03 7.32
CA SER A 148 -7.40 -7.33 7.97
C SER A 148 -8.07 -7.40 9.35
N SER A 149 -8.01 -6.30 10.10
CA SER A 149 -8.72 -6.17 11.38
C SER A 149 -10.24 -6.23 11.18
N PHE A 150 -10.79 -5.59 10.14
CA PHE A 150 -12.22 -5.70 9.83
C PHE A 150 -12.63 -7.12 9.43
N ALA A 151 -11.77 -7.85 8.72
CA ALA A 151 -12.02 -9.25 8.41
C ALA A 151 -12.09 -10.11 9.68
N ASN A 152 -11.21 -9.85 10.66
CA ASN A 152 -11.25 -10.48 11.97
C ASN A 152 -12.54 -10.20 12.74
N VAL A 153 -13.03 -8.96 12.69
CA VAL A 153 -14.32 -8.59 13.31
C VAL A 153 -15.46 -9.41 12.69
N ARG A 154 -15.54 -9.47 11.36
CA ARG A 154 -16.58 -10.23 10.65
C ARG A 154 -16.54 -11.72 10.96
N LEU A 155 -15.35 -12.34 10.97
CA LEU A 155 -15.20 -13.77 11.25
C LEU A 155 -15.74 -14.20 12.61
N ARG A 156 -15.72 -13.31 13.62
CA ARG A 156 -16.24 -13.62 14.95
C ARG A 156 -17.76 -13.67 15.00
N GLY A 157 -18.44 -13.13 13.99
CA GLY A 157 -19.88 -13.30 13.76
C GLY A 157 -20.25 -14.66 13.15
N GLY A 158 -19.28 -15.54 12.88
CA GLY A 158 -19.53 -16.83 12.24
C GLY A 158 -19.97 -16.67 10.79
N SER A 159 -21.14 -17.21 10.43
CA SER A 159 -21.71 -17.12 9.08
C SER A 159 -22.45 -15.81 8.81
N ASN A 160 -22.48 -14.88 9.78
CA ASN A 160 -23.12 -13.58 9.60
C ASN A 160 -22.11 -12.54 9.09
N ASP A 161 -22.04 -12.40 7.77
CA ASP A 161 -21.17 -11.42 7.10
C ASP A 161 -21.60 -9.96 7.35
N VAL A 162 -22.84 -9.74 7.76
CA VAL A 162 -23.38 -8.41 8.09
C VAL A 162 -23.28 -8.20 9.60
N THR A 163 -22.18 -7.58 10.02
CA THR A 163 -21.94 -7.24 11.42
C THR A 163 -22.65 -5.94 11.77
N ASP A 164 -23.63 -5.99 12.67
CA ASP A 164 -24.21 -4.77 13.25
C ASP A 164 -23.26 -4.13 14.29
N CYS A 165 -23.56 -2.92 14.74
CA CYS A 165 -22.68 -2.20 15.67
C CYS A 165 -22.44 -2.97 16.99
N LYS A 166 -23.44 -3.71 17.49
CA LYS A 166 -23.33 -4.47 18.76
C LYS A 166 -22.44 -5.70 18.59
N ALA A 167 -22.60 -6.41 17.48
CA ALA A 167 -21.77 -7.54 17.11
C ALA A 167 -20.32 -7.10 16.88
N ALA A 168 -20.11 -5.94 16.24
CA ALA A 168 -18.78 -5.37 16.05
C ALA A 168 -18.13 -5.00 17.40
N GLU A 169 -18.87 -4.32 18.28
CA GLU A 169 -18.40 -4.00 19.63
C GLU A 169 -18.03 -5.26 20.42
N HIS A 170 -18.89 -6.27 20.41
CA HIS A 170 -18.64 -7.53 21.09
C HIS A 170 -17.41 -8.26 20.52
N ALA A 171 -17.26 -8.30 19.20
CA ALA A 171 -16.10 -8.89 18.55
C ALA A 171 -14.79 -8.15 18.91
N LEU A 172 -14.80 -6.82 18.94
CA LEU A 172 -13.66 -6.01 19.38
C LEU A 172 -13.32 -6.27 20.85
N ARG A 173 -14.32 -6.31 21.75
CA ARG A 173 -14.12 -6.67 23.15
C ARG A 173 -13.51 -8.06 23.30
N GLN A 174 -13.93 -9.03 22.49
CA GLN A 174 -13.32 -10.36 22.49
C GLN A 174 -11.88 -10.36 21.98
N ILE A 175 -11.56 -9.60 20.92
CA ILE A 175 -10.18 -9.47 20.42
C ILE A 175 -9.30 -8.89 21.54
N LEU A 176 -9.74 -7.81 22.19
CA LEU A 176 -9.01 -7.16 23.27
C LEU A 176 -8.81 -8.09 24.48
N LYS A 177 -9.84 -8.83 24.90
CA LYS A 177 -9.76 -9.76 26.04
C LYS A 177 -8.91 -10.99 25.76
N SER A 178 -8.94 -11.50 24.54
CA SER A 178 -8.23 -12.73 24.18
C SER A 178 -6.81 -12.48 23.69
N GLY A 179 -6.52 -11.28 23.16
CA GLY A 179 -5.28 -11.02 22.41
C GLY A 179 -5.16 -11.85 21.11
N ILE A 180 -6.20 -12.60 20.73
CA ILE A 180 -6.15 -13.51 19.59
C ILE A 180 -6.68 -12.78 18.35
N ILE A 181 -5.79 -12.54 17.40
CA ILE A 181 -6.13 -12.15 16.03
C ILE A 181 -5.85 -13.37 15.15
N LYS A 182 -6.88 -13.85 14.42
CA LYS A 182 -6.69 -14.96 13.48
C LYS A 182 -6.40 -14.38 12.10
N ASN A 183 -5.27 -14.72 11.51
CA ASN A 183 -5.05 -14.35 10.11
C ASN A 183 -6.14 -14.99 9.24
N VAL A 184 -6.78 -14.16 8.43
CA VAL A 184 -7.80 -14.61 7.48
C VAL A 184 -7.07 -15.13 6.25
N ASN A 185 -7.26 -16.41 5.92
CA ASN A 185 -6.62 -17.06 4.76
C ASN A 185 -7.00 -16.42 3.40
N SER A 186 -7.96 -15.48 3.38
CA SER A 186 -8.44 -14.77 2.19
C SER A 186 -8.03 -13.29 2.17
N SER A 187 -6.98 -12.87 2.88
CA SER A 187 -6.48 -11.50 2.82
C SER A 187 -5.95 -11.15 1.42
N ASN A 188 -6.09 -9.89 1.02
CA ASN A 188 -5.75 -9.42 -0.33
C ASN A 188 -4.24 -9.46 -0.63
N ILE A 189 -3.41 -9.40 0.41
CA ILE A 189 -1.94 -9.44 0.40
C ILE A 189 -1.49 -10.38 1.54
N ALA A 190 -0.30 -10.97 1.43
CA ALA A 190 0.28 -11.79 2.50
C ALA A 190 0.38 -10.95 3.78
N SER A 191 -0.53 -11.17 4.72
CA SER A 191 -0.52 -10.50 6.01
C SER A 191 0.58 -11.12 6.86
N ASP A 192 1.70 -10.42 7.01
CA ASP A 192 2.66 -10.62 8.11
C ASP A 192 2.10 -10.07 9.42
N CYS A 193 0.79 -10.21 9.67
CA CYS A 193 0.21 -9.98 10.98
C CYS A 193 0.52 -11.18 11.86
N SER A 194 1.81 -11.38 12.14
CA SER A 194 2.28 -12.16 13.29
C SER A 194 2.43 -11.25 14.51
N TYR A 195 1.49 -10.31 14.73
CA TYR A 195 1.32 -9.73 16.05
C TYR A 195 0.49 -10.71 16.88
N ILE A 196 1.17 -11.71 17.45
CA ILE A 196 0.76 -12.22 18.75
C ILE A 196 1.21 -11.13 19.73
N SER A 197 0.47 -10.03 19.82
CA SER A 197 0.60 -9.16 20.97
C SER A 197 0.03 -9.94 22.15
N PHE A 198 0.93 -10.42 23.03
CA PHE A 198 0.51 -10.82 24.37
C PHE A 198 -0.04 -9.57 25.05
N VAL A 199 -1.37 -9.40 25.00
CA VAL A 199 -2.05 -8.45 25.87
C VAL A 199 -1.95 -9.06 27.27
N THR A 200 -0.96 -8.65 28.05
CA THR A 200 -0.98 -8.88 29.49
C THR A 200 -2.24 -8.22 30.04
N PRO A 201 -3.19 -8.98 30.61
CA PRO A 201 -4.32 -8.38 31.28
C PRO A 201 -3.76 -7.51 32.41
N HIS A 202 -4.15 -6.24 32.44
CA HIS A 202 -3.88 -5.41 33.60
C HIS A 202 -4.54 -6.09 34.80
N PRO A 203 -3.83 -6.37 35.91
CA PRO A 203 -4.44 -6.98 37.08
C PRO A 203 -5.56 -6.07 37.56
N ASP A 204 -6.73 -6.68 37.83
CA ASP A 204 -7.95 -6.00 38.28
C ASP A 204 -7.63 -5.02 39.40
N GLN A 205 -7.62 -3.72 39.08
CA GLN A 205 -7.78 -2.67 40.05
C GLN A 205 -9.20 -2.15 39.90
N ASN A 206 -10.06 -2.61 40.81
CA ASN A 206 -11.32 -1.96 41.12
C ASN A 206 -11.06 -0.48 41.44
N SER A 207 -11.25 0.44 40.48
CA SER A 207 -11.76 1.81 40.70
C SER A 207 -11.60 2.74 39.47
N VAL A 208 -12.74 3.22 38.98
CA VAL A 208 -13.04 4.54 38.36
C VAL A 208 -12.32 4.95 37.05
N ASP A 209 -13.14 5.15 36.01
CA ASP A 209 -12.93 5.93 34.77
C ASP A 209 -11.49 6.30 34.39
N SER A 210 -10.86 5.49 33.55
CA SER A 210 -9.61 5.85 32.88
C SER A 210 -9.85 6.12 31.40
N THR A 211 -10.32 7.32 31.07
CA THR A 211 -10.19 7.90 29.73
C THR A 211 -8.70 8.07 29.45
N ILE A 212 -8.16 7.32 28.49
CA ILE A 212 -6.78 7.52 28.03
C ILE A 212 -6.76 8.82 27.22
N VAL A 213 -6.40 9.92 27.87
CA VAL A 213 -6.12 11.19 27.20
C VAL A 213 -4.66 11.15 26.76
N ILE A 214 -4.45 11.03 25.44
CA ILE A 214 -3.13 11.20 24.85
C ILE A 214 -2.90 12.71 24.70
N THR A 215 -2.20 13.30 25.66
CA THR A 215 -1.69 14.68 25.52
C THR A 215 -0.49 14.67 24.59
N LEU A 216 -0.66 15.20 23.38
CA LEU A 216 0.44 15.57 22.49
C LEU A 216 1.02 16.89 23.01
N ASP A 217 2.34 17.03 23.01
CA ASP A 217 2.96 18.30 23.38
C ASP A 217 2.69 19.38 22.31
N ASP A 218 2.64 20.64 22.74
CA ASP A 218 2.35 21.78 21.84
C ASP A 218 3.37 21.89 20.70
N SER A 219 4.59 21.41 20.91
CA SER A 219 5.64 21.43 19.88
C SER A 219 5.36 20.44 18.74
N THR A 220 4.69 19.33 19.05
CA THR A 220 4.29 18.28 18.12
C THR A 220 3.03 18.71 17.37
N LEU A 221 2.09 19.37 18.06
CA LEU A 221 0.91 20.00 17.44
C LEU A 221 1.30 21.08 16.42
N ILE A 222 2.21 21.99 16.79
CA ILE A 222 2.69 23.06 15.88
C ILE A 222 3.42 22.50 14.65
N LYS A 223 4.07 21.33 14.77
CA LYS A 223 4.72 20.66 13.64
C LYS A 223 3.71 19.97 12.72
N LEU A 224 2.64 19.41 13.28
CA LEU A 224 1.58 18.76 12.52
C LEU A 224 0.70 19.77 11.78
N GLU A 225 0.47 20.96 12.33
CA GLU A 225 -0.30 22.05 11.67
C GLU A 225 0.41 22.67 10.46
N LYS A 226 1.70 22.37 10.27
CA LYS A 226 2.52 22.88 9.16
C LYS A 226 2.73 21.86 8.03
N LEU A 227 2.20 20.65 8.18
CA LEU A 227 2.16 19.61 7.15
C LEU A 227 0.85 19.69 6.37
#